data_AF-A0A7C4VR22-F1
#
_entry.id   AF-A0A7C4VR22-F1
#
_cell.length_a   1.000
_cell.length_b   1.000
_cell.length_c   1.000
_cell.angle_alpha   90.00
_cell.angle_beta   90.00
_cell.angle_gamma   90.00
#
_symmetry.space_group_name_H-M   'P 1'
#
loop_
_entity.id
_entity.type
_entity.pdbx_description
1 polymer ?
#
loop_
_entity_poly.entity_id
_entity_poly.type
_entity_poly.pdbx_seq_one_letter_code
_entity_poly.pdbx_strand_id
1 'polypeptide(L)' 'ENVIELFKNFSDYDQRMTNYQVEHIAGERGSRTRYKPPKCETLKTHGICVNPDTMCQNIRHPLGYYRRCLRQLRL' A
#
# COMPACT_ATOMS: atom_id res chain seq x y z
N GLU A 1 -10.76 -2.19 11.83
CA GLU A 1 -9.65 -1.28 12.19
C GLU A 1 -9.62 -0.12 11.21
N ASN A 2 -9.56 1.11 11.71
CA ASN A 2 -9.47 2.30 10.88
C ASN A 2 -8.00 2.70 10.71
N VAL A 3 -7.53 2.87 9.48
CA VAL A 3 -6.13 3.22 9.16
C VAL A 3 -5.68 4.48 9.90
N ILE A 4 -6.59 5.43 10.16
CA ILE A 4 -6.31 6.68 10.89
C ILE A 4 -5.87 6.41 12.33
N GLU A 5 -6.39 5.37 12.99
CA GLU A 5 -6.06 5.07 14.39
C GLU A 5 -4.60 4.68 14.57
N LEU A 6 -3.97 4.10 13.56
CA LEU A 6 -2.56 3.72 13.58
C LEU A 6 -1.63 4.95 13.71
N PHE A 7 -2.06 6.11 13.21
CA PHE A 7 -1.26 7.33 13.23
C PHE A 7 -1.32 8.08 14.57
N LYS A 8 -2.30 7.79 15.44
CA LYS A 8 -2.47 8.51 16.73
C LYS A 8 -1.27 8.35 17.67
N ASN A 9 -0.48 7.30 17.49
CA ASN A 9 0.70 7.03 18.31
C ASN A 9 1.94 7.80 17.86
N PHE A 10 1.88 8.57 16.77
CA PHE A 10 3.00 9.36 16.28
C PHE A 10 3.04 10.72 16.97
N SER A 11 4.25 11.20 17.28
CA SER A 11 4.48 12.44 18.05
C SER A 11 3.98 13.70 17.34
N ASP A 12 3.90 13.67 16.02
CA ASP A 12 3.52 14.77 15.12
C ASP A 12 2.11 14.58 14.53
N TYR A 13 1.29 13.71 15.12
CA TYR A 13 -0.03 13.39 14.61
C TYR A 13 -0.95 14.62 14.55
N ASP A 14 -1.43 14.92 13.33
CA ASP A 14 -2.53 15.84 13.08
C ASP A 14 -3.72 15.06 12.47
N GLN A 15 -4.85 15.06 13.19
CA GLN A 15 -6.04 14.33 12.77
C GLN A 15 -6.63 14.85 11.46
N ARG A 16 -6.66 16.17 11.25
CA ARG A 16 -7.28 16.77 10.07
C ARG A 16 -6.47 16.43 8.83
N MET A 17 -5.15 16.51 8.94
CA MET A 17 -4.22 16.20 7.86
C MET A 17 -4.24 14.70 7.52
N THR A 18 -4.19 13.84 8.54
CA THR A 18 -4.24 12.38 8.37
C THR A 18 -5.54 11.95 7.69
N ASN A 19 -6.69 12.44 8.15
CA ASN A 19 -7.99 12.16 7.54
C ASN A 19 -8.00 12.56 6.06
N TYR A 20 -7.55 13.77 5.75
CA TYR A 20 -7.51 14.26 4.38
C TYR A 20 -6.64 13.36 3.49
N GLN A 21 -5.43 13.01 3.93
CA GLN A 21 -4.51 12.17 3.17
C GLN A 21 -5.09 10.77 2.92
N VAL A 22 -5.65 10.13 3.95
CA VAL A 22 -6.27 8.81 3.85
C VAL A 22 -7.46 8.83 2.91
N GLU A 23 -8.40 9.76 3.10
CA GLU A 23 -9.58 9.93 2.24
C GLU A 23 -9.18 10.23 0.79
N HIS A 24 -8.13 11.04 0.56
CA HIS A 24 -7.65 11.35 -0.78
C HIS A 24 -7.09 10.12 -1.49
N ILE A 25 -6.23 9.34 -0.81
CA ILE A 25 -5.67 8.09 -1.36
C ILE A 25 -6.78 7.07 -1.65
N ALA A 26 -7.80 7.00 -0.77
CA ALA A 26 -8.97 6.14 -0.93
C ALA A 26 -9.90 6.58 -2.10
N GLY A 27 -9.72 7.79 -2.62
CA GLY A 27 -10.55 8.37 -3.67
C GLY A 27 -11.87 8.98 -3.15
N GLU A 28 -11.96 9.28 -1.86
CA GLU A 28 -13.13 9.86 -1.20
C GLU A 28 -13.08 11.40 -1.18
N ARG A 29 -11.90 11.98 -1.43
CA ARG A 29 -11.65 13.43 -1.52
C ARG A 29 -10.87 13.84 -2.77
N GLY A 30 -10.97 15.13 -3.13
CA GLY A 30 -10.20 15.71 -4.24
C GLY A 30 -10.64 15.16 -5.60
N SER A 31 -9.68 14.69 -6.40
CA SER A 31 -9.90 14.14 -7.76
C SER A 31 -10.73 12.86 -7.79
N ARG A 32 -11.06 12.27 -6.63
CA ARG A 32 -11.72 10.96 -6.47
C ARG A 32 -10.99 9.80 -7.13
N THR A 33 -9.70 9.97 -7.41
CA THR A 33 -8.85 8.89 -7.93
C THR A 33 -8.57 7.91 -6.80
N ARG A 34 -8.98 6.65 -6.96
CA ARG A 34 -8.62 5.59 -6.03
C ARG A 34 -7.22 5.08 -6.37
N TYR A 35 -6.23 5.56 -5.63
CA TYR A 35 -4.84 5.21 -5.89
C TYR A 35 -4.56 3.75 -5.52
N LYS A 36 -3.83 3.06 -6.40
CA LYS A 36 -3.31 1.72 -6.13
C LYS A 36 -1.86 1.82 -5.69
N PRO A 37 -1.35 0.82 -4.93
CA PRO A 37 0.07 0.74 -4.65
C PRO A 37 0.88 0.82 -5.95
N PRO A 38 2.05 1.49 -5.93
CA PRO A 38 2.88 1.64 -7.12
C PRO A 38 3.44 0.29 -7.60
N LYS A 39 3.91 0.25 -8.85
CA LYS A 39 4.48 -0.97 -9.47
C LYS A 39 5.78 -1.37 -8.78
N CYS A 40 6.20 -2.63 -8.97
CA CYS A 40 7.43 -3.16 -8.36
C CYS A 40 8.66 -2.31 -8.68
N GLU A 41 8.76 -1.80 -9.91
CA GLU A 41 9.88 -0.95 -10.33
C GLU A 41 9.97 0.33 -9.49
N THR A 42 8.86 1.04 -9.32
CA THR A 42 8.78 2.23 -8.45
C THR A 42 9.16 1.90 -7.01
N LEU A 43 8.65 0.79 -6.46
CA LEU A 43 9.00 0.36 -5.10
C LEU A 43 10.49 0.04 -4.95
N LYS A 44 11.12 -0.52 -6.00
CA LYS A 44 12.58 -0.77 -6.02
C LYS A 44 13.36 0.54 -6.04
N THR A 45 12.96 1.49 -6.87
CA THR A 45 13.60 2.81 -6.95
C THR A 45 13.59 3.53 -5.60
N HIS A 46 12.50 3.41 -4.83
CA HIS A 46 12.40 4.00 -3.49
C HIS A 46 12.99 3.14 -2.36
N GLY A 47 13.56 1.96 -2.66
CA GLY A 47 14.12 1.06 -1.65
C GLY A 47 13.10 0.39 -0.72
N ILE A 48 11.81 0.41 -1.07
CA ILE A 48 10.71 -0.16 -0.27
C ILE A 48 10.46 -1.64 -0.62
N CYS A 49 10.87 -2.06 -1.82
CA CYS A 49 10.74 -3.46 -2.25
C CYS A 49 11.79 -4.35 -1.55
N VAL A 50 11.38 -5.08 -0.52
CA VAL A 50 12.27 -5.94 0.27
C VAL A 50 12.02 -7.43 0.02
N ASN A 51 13.03 -8.27 0.29
CA ASN A 51 12.95 -9.74 0.31
C ASN A 51 12.37 -10.42 -0.96
N PRO A 52 12.95 -10.21 -2.16
CA PRO A 52 12.50 -10.91 -3.36
C PRO A 52 12.79 -12.42 -3.29
N ASP A 53 11.79 -13.25 -3.55
CA ASP A 53 11.90 -14.70 -3.68
C ASP A 53 11.75 -15.18 -5.15
N THR A 54 11.77 -16.49 -5.37
CA THR A 54 11.60 -17.10 -6.71
C THR A 54 10.25 -16.78 -7.34
N MET A 55 9.20 -16.61 -6.54
CA MET A 55 7.88 -16.22 -7.03
C MET A 55 7.87 -14.76 -7.48
N CYS A 56 8.53 -13.88 -6.73
CA CYS A 56 8.64 -12.45 -7.00
C CYS A 56 9.36 -12.15 -8.31
N GLN A 57 10.32 -12.98 -8.74
CA GLN A 57 11.09 -12.78 -9.98
C GLN A 57 10.19 -12.63 -11.22
N ASN A 58 9.03 -13.29 -11.23
CA ASN A 58 8.10 -13.28 -12.36
C ASN A 58 6.93 -12.30 -12.16
N ILE A 59 7.01 -11.37 -11.20
CA ILE A 59 5.91 -10.48 -10.82
C ILE A 59 6.27 -9.01 -11.03
N ARG A 60 5.41 -8.31 -11.78
CA ARG A 60 5.59 -6.89 -12.15
C ARG A 60 4.81 -5.91 -11.27
N HIS A 61 3.90 -6.41 -10.44
CA HIS A 61 3.09 -5.59 -9.54
C HIS A 61 2.93 -6.26 -8.16
N PRO A 62 3.12 -5.55 -7.03
CA PRO A 62 3.06 -6.15 -5.69
C PRO A 62 1.73 -6.87 -5.39
N LEU A 63 0.60 -6.29 -5.79
CA LEU A 63 -0.71 -6.96 -5.70
C LEU A 63 -0.78 -8.31 -6.43
N GLY A 64 0.02 -8.53 -7.47
CA GLY A 64 0.11 -9.83 -8.15
C GLY A 64 0.77 -10.89 -7.26
N TYR A 65 1.80 -10.50 -6.51
CA TYR A 65 2.47 -11.34 -5.51
C TYR A 65 1.46 -11.75 -4.43
N TYR A 66 0.81 -10.77 -3.82
CA TYR A 66 -0.17 -11.01 -2.76
C TYR A 66 -1.30 -11.96 -3.20
N ARG A 67 -1.88 -11.75 -4.40
CA ARG A 67 -2.93 -12.64 -4.92
C ARG A 67 -2.46 -14.08 -5.11
N ARG A 68 -1.22 -14.31 -5.51
CA ARG A 68 -0.69 -15.66 -5.72
C ARG A 68 -0.34 -16.33 -4.39
N CYS A 69 0.18 -15.60 -3.41
CA CYS A 69 0.34 -16.11 -2.05
C CYS A 69 -1.02 -16.51 -1.45
N LEU A 70 -2.03 -15.65 -1.56
CA LEU A 70 -3.39 -15.97 -1.07
C LEU A 70 -4.00 -17.20 -1.75
N ARG A 71 -3.69 -17.45 -3.02
CA ARG A 71 -4.12 -18.69 -3.70
C ARG A 71 -3.42 -19.92 -3.15
N GLN A 72 -2.13 -19.82 -2.83
CA GLN A 72 -1.36 -20.92 -2.25
C GLN A 72 -1.79 -21.23 -0.81
N LEU A 73 -2.12 -20.22 0.01
CA LEU A 73 -2.60 -20.40 1.38
C LEU A 73 -4.01 -21.01 1.50
N ARG A 74 -4.79 -20.95 0.41
CA ARG A 74 -6.12 -21.56 0.33
C ARG A 74 -6.06 -23.01 -0.16
N LEU A 75 -4.88 -23.50 -0.53
CA LEU A 75 -4.58 -24.88 -0.90
C LEU A 75 -3.90 -25.56 0.30
#